data_AF-Q0AVD8-F1
#
_entry.id   AF-Q0AVD8-F1
#
_cell.length_a   1.000
_cell.length_b   1.000
_cell.length_c   1.000
_cell.angle_alpha   90.00
_cell.angle_beta   90.00
_cell.angle_gamma   90.00
#
_symmetry.space_group_name_H-M   'P 1'
#
loop_
_entity.id
_entity.type
_entity.pdbx_description
1 polymer ?
#
loop_
_entity_poly.entity_id
_entity_poly.type
_entity_poly.pdbx_seq_one_letter_code
_entity_poly.pdbx_strand_id
1 'polypeptide(L)' 'MSHNGYGRTMRPAHSIFDGDTIFTMATGKIEADINVAGFLTVKTMERAVINAIKSAESAYGF' A
#
# COMPACT_ATOMS: atom_id res chain seq x y z
N MET A 1 -3.84 0.95 -9.37
CA MET A 1 -2.79 1.97 -9.13
C MET A 1 -2.01 1.70 -7.84
N SER A 2 -2.67 1.36 -6.73
CA SER A 2 -2.06 1.16 -5.40
C SER A 2 -0.86 0.19 -5.35
N HIS A 3 -0.81 -0.85 -6.19
CA HIS A 3 0.35 -1.75 -6.28
C HIS A 3 1.66 -1.02 -6.65
N ASN A 4 1.58 0.15 -7.30
CA ASN A 4 2.76 0.98 -7.53
C ASN A 4 3.41 1.45 -6.23
N GLY A 5 2.63 1.54 -5.13
CA GLY A 5 3.16 1.83 -3.81
C GLY A 5 4.09 0.73 -3.31
N TYR A 6 3.72 -0.55 -3.51
CA TYR A 6 4.59 -1.69 -3.18
C TYR A 6 5.92 -1.61 -3.92
N GLY A 7 5.89 -1.37 -5.24
CA GLY A 7 7.11 -1.23 -6.04
C GLY A 7 7.99 -0.03 -5.64
N ARG A 8 7.45 0.96 -4.91
CA ARG A 8 8.20 2.12 -4.40
C ARG A 8 8.78 1.91 -3.01
N THR A 9 8.25 0.96 -2.24
CA THR A 9 8.66 0.73 -0.84
C THR A 9 9.26 -0.65 -0.57
N MET A 10 9.15 -1.60 -1.49
CA MET A 10 9.65 -2.97 -1.35
C MET A 10 10.43 -3.38 -2.60
N ARG A 11 11.53 -4.13 -2.44
CA ARG A 11 12.36 -4.56 -3.58
C ARG A 11 13.07 -5.91 -3.35
N PRO A 12 12.86 -6.92 -4.23
CA PRO A 12 11.85 -6.93 -5.30
C PRO A 12 10.43 -6.96 -4.73
N ALA A 13 9.47 -6.42 -5.48
CA ALA A 13 8.04 -6.57 -5.21
C ALA A 13 7.43 -7.46 -6.29
N HIS A 14 6.29 -8.11 -6.02
CA HIS A 14 5.58 -8.99 -6.95
C HIS A 14 6.43 -10.18 -7.46
N SER A 15 7.23 -10.81 -6.60
CA SER A 15 7.90 -12.05 -6.99
C SER A 15 6.88 -13.18 -7.19
N ILE A 16 7.29 -14.29 -7.81
CA ILE A 16 6.42 -15.47 -7.98
C ILE A 16 5.99 -16.11 -6.66
N PHE A 17 6.61 -15.70 -5.54
CA PHE A 17 6.32 -16.19 -4.21
C PHE A 17 5.48 -15.20 -3.38
N ASP A 18 5.24 -13.98 -3.90
CA ASP A 18 4.49 -12.95 -3.19
C ASP A 18 3.01 -13.00 -3.58
N GLY A 19 2.14 -13.17 -2.58
CA GLY A 19 0.68 -13.13 -2.73
C GLY A 19 0.10 -11.71 -2.71
N ASP A 20 0.81 -10.74 -3.28
CA ASP A 20 0.47 -9.32 -3.18
C ASP A 20 -0.95 -9.05 -3.68
N THR A 21 -1.84 -8.61 -2.79
CA THR A 21 -3.24 -8.33 -3.11
C THR A 21 -3.69 -7.04 -2.42
N ILE A 22 -4.40 -6.18 -3.15
CA ILE A 22 -5.01 -4.97 -2.60
C ILE A 22 -6.51 -5.00 -2.87
N PHE A 23 -7.29 -4.94 -1.80
CA PHE A 23 -8.74 -4.71 -1.87
C PHE A 23 -9.05 -3.22 -1.81
N THR A 24 -10.06 -2.78 -2.56
CA THR A 24 -10.51 -1.39 -2.58
C THR A 24 -12.01 -1.36 -2.31
N MET A 25 -12.45 -0.38 -1.53
CA MET A 25 -13.86 -0.11 -1.26
C MET A 25 -14.13 1.39 -1.33
N ALA A 26 -15.37 1.75 -1.62
CA ALA A 26 -15.83 3.13 -1.62
C ALA A 26 -17.09 3.25 -0.75
N THR A 27 -17.17 4.30 0.07
CA THR A 27 -18.34 4.55 0.92
C THR A 27 -19.46 5.31 0.20
N GLY A 28 -19.21 5.81 -1.02
CA GLY A 28 -20.19 6.54 -1.83
C GLY A 28 -20.61 7.92 -1.29
N LYS A 29 -19.80 8.55 -0.42
CA LYS A 29 -20.17 9.82 0.25
C LYS A 29 -19.83 11.09 -0.55
N ILE A 30 -18.83 11.02 -1.43
CA ILE A 30 -18.30 12.15 -2.19
C ILE A 30 -18.02 11.66 -3.61
N GLU A 31 -18.44 12.45 -4.61
CA GLU A 31 -18.02 12.27 -5.99
C GLU A 31 -16.57 12.74 -6.16
N ALA A 32 -15.72 11.90 -6.74
CA ALA A 32 -14.30 12.18 -6.86
C ALA A 32 -13.77 11.80 -8.24
N ASP A 33 -12.85 12.62 -8.75
CA ASP A 33 -12.10 12.30 -9.96
C ASP A 33 -11.21 11.07 -9.72
N ILE A 34 -11.27 10.11 -10.64
CA ILE A 34 -10.57 8.82 -10.51
C ILE A 34 -9.04 8.96 -10.56
N ASN A 35 -8.51 9.96 -11.28
CA ASN A 35 -7.08 10.18 -11.37
C ASN A 35 -6.55 10.80 -10.07
N VAL A 36 -7.31 11.73 -9.48
CA VAL A 36 -6.98 12.30 -8.16
C VAL A 36 -7.02 11.20 -7.11
N ALA A 37 -8.08 10.41 -7.05
CA ALA A 37 -8.18 9.27 -6.12
C ALA A 37 -7.03 8.28 -6.36
N GLY A 38 -6.78 7.91 -7.61
CA GLY A 38 -5.71 7.01 -8.02
C GLY A 38 -4.32 7.46 -7.56
N PHE A 39 -3.97 8.73 -7.79
CA PHE A 39 -2.72 9.31 -7.30
C PHE A 39 -2.60 9.23 -5.77
N LEU A 40 -3.67 9.57 -5.06
CA LEU A 40 -3.70 9.50 -3.60
C LEU A 40 -3.54 8.06 -3.10
N THR A 41 -4.14 7.06 -3.75
CA THR A 41 -4.01 5.65 -3.30
C THR A 41 -2.56 5.16 -3.33
N VAL A 42 -1.76 5.58 -4.32
CA VAL A 42 -0.32 5.22 -4.38
C VAL A 42 0.42 5.81 -3.19
N LYS A 43 0.25 7.11 -2.93
CA LYS A 43 0.88 7.78 -1.78
C LYS A 43 0.42 7.20 -0.44
N THR A 44 -0.87 6.86 -0.33
CA THR A 44 -1.43 6.23 0.88
C THR A 44 -0.80 4.87 1.10
N MET A 45 -0.63 4.05 0.05
CA MET A 45 -0.04 2.73 0.18
C MET A 45 1.45 2.79 0.58
N GLU A 46 2.23 3.69 -0.03
CA GLU A 46 3.63 3.92 0.38
C GLU A 46 3.74 4.27 1.87
N ARG A 47 2.90 5.20 2.32
CA ARG A 47 2.87 5.64 3.72
C ARG A 47 2.43 4.53 4.66
N ALA A 48 1.46 3.71 4.25
CA ALA A 48 0.99 2.58 5.04
C ALA A 48 2.10 1.55 5.27
N VAL A 49 2.86 1.19 4.23
CA VAL A 49 4.02 0.28 4.35
C VAL A 49 5.09 0.85 5.27
N ILE A 50 5.48 2.12 5.08
CA ILE A 50 6.49 2.77 5.93
C ILE A 50 6.02 2.84 7.38
N ASN A 51 4.74 3.16 7.61
CA ASN A 51 4.17 3.19 8.95
C ASN A 51 4.18 1.80 9.60
N ALA A 52 3.81 0.75 8.86
CA ALA A 52 3.85 -0.61 9.37
C ALA A 52 5.26 -1.00 9.84
N ILE A 53 6.30 -0.66 9.06
CA ILE A 53 7.69 -0.92 9.45
C ILE A 53 8.10 -0.13 10.70
N LYS A 54 7.76 1.17 10.75
CA LYS A 54 8.15 2.05 11.87
C LYS A 54 7.41 1.76 13.17
N SER A 55 6.19 1.22 13.09
CA SER A 55 5.36 0.88 14.23
C SER A 55 5.49 -0.58 14.66
N ALA A 56 6.23 -1.41 13.92
CA ALA A 56 6.45 -2.79 14.28
C ALA A 56 7.39 -2.89 15.50
N GLU A 57 7.03 -3.76 16.44
CA GLU A 57 7.92 -4.18 17.51
C GLU A 57 8.67 -5.46 17.09
N SER A 58 9.89 -5.65 17.60
CA SER A 58 10.64 -6.88 17.35
C SER A 58 9.92 -8.07 17.96
N ALA A 59 9.73 -9.12 17.18
CA ALA A 59 9.23 -10.40 17.67
C ALA A 59 10.40 -11.35 17.97
N TYR A 60 10.24 -12.16 19.02
CA TYR A 60 11.07 -13.33 19.37
C TYR A 60 12.51 -13.09 19.84
N GLY A 61 13.00 -11.85 19.91
CA GLY A 61 14.36 -11.58 20.42
C GLY A 61 15.45 -12.33 19.64
N PHE A 62 16.69 -12.33 20.15
CA PHE A 62 17.83 -13.05 19.58
C PHE A 62 18.27 -14.16 20.54
#